data_AF-A0A4U7JH51-F1
#
_entry.id   AF-A0A4U7JH51-F1
#
_cell.length_a   1.000
_cell.length_b   1.000
_cell.length_c   1.000
_cell.angle_alpha   90.00
_cell.angle_beta   90.00
_cell.angle_gamma   90.00
#
_symmetry.space_group_name_H-M   'P 1'
#
loop_
_entity.id
_entity.type
_entity.pdbx_description
1 polymer ?
#
loop_
_entity_poly.entity_id
_entity_poly.type
_entity_poly.pdbx_seq_one_letter_code
_entity_poly.pdbx_strand_id
1 'polypeptide(L)'
;MSIDTESNKNVLVIAAHPDDEILGLGGTIRKLVNDNYNISCVILGEGLTSRKDSRIDTPKNQLMELKDNTLKSANIVGYSNVEFCELPDNRFDSVDLLDVIKIVTKQVEKYKPDTIFTHHYSDLNIDHRITFEAVTTCCRPVGNYVTKNIICFETPSSTEWNFKNSESYFKPNLFIDITQTIKYKLDAMSCYITEIKEYPHPRSLEALRIIAARWGTVVGTEYAEAFEIVRSVR
;
A
#
# COMPACT_ATOMS: atom_id res chain seq x y z
N MET A 1 -31.67 13.61 -16.94
CA MET A 1 -30.89 12.43 -16.51
C MET A 1 -29.97 12.91 -15.42
N SER A 2 -30.32 12.61 -14.17
CA SER A 2 -29.52 12.93 -12.99
C SER A 2 -28.23 12.13 -13.11
N ILE A 3 -27.09 12.82 -13.24
CA ILE A 3 -25.79 12.18 -13.09
C ILE A 3 -25.65 11.93 -11.59
N ASP A 4 -25.48 10.68 -11.18
CA ASP A 4 -25.20 10.31 -9.78
C ASP A 4 -23.96 11.10 -9.32
N THR A 5 -24.19 12.17 -8.57
CA THR A 5 -23.15 13.03 -7.99
C THR A 5 -22.52 12.44 -6.73
N GLU A 6 -22.86 11.20 -6.37
CA GLU A 6 -22.40 10.51 -5.17
C GLU A 6 -21.58 9.25 -5.51
N SER A 7 -20.64 9.32 -6.47
CA SER A 7 -19.57 8.32 -6.44
C SER A 7 -18.81 8.53 -5.13
N ASN A 8 -19.03 7.65 -4.15
CA ASN A 8 -18.34 7.70 -2.87
C ASN A 8 -16.84 7.78 -3.13
N LYS A 9 -16.23 8.91 -2.80
CA LYS A 9 -14.77 9.14 -2.91
C LYS A 9 -14.00 8.36 -1.84
N ASN A 10 -14.42 7.13 -1.56
CA ASN A 10 -13.86 6.25 -0.55
C ASN A 10 -12.77 5.39 -1.20
N VAL A 11 -11.55 5.59 -0.72
CA VAL A 11 -10.37 4.83 -1.11
C VAL A 11 -9.93 3.99 0.08
N LEU A 12 -9.61 2.74 -0.16
CA LEU A 12 -9.00 1.86 0.84
C LEU A 12 -7.63 1.43 0.36
N VAL A 13 -6.61 1.66 1.18
CA VAL A 13 -5.28 1.12 0.98
C VAL A 13 -5.17 -0.15 1.81
N ILE A 14 -4.80 -1.26 1.18
CA ILE A 14 -4.59 -2.54 1.85
C ILE A 14 -3.13 -2.93 1.63
N ALA A 15 -2.36 -2.79 2.69
CA ALA A 15 -0.93 -3.06 2.73
C ALA A 15 -0.62 -4.26 3.63
N ALA A 16 0.41 -5.01 3.27
CA ALA A 16 0.87 -6.18 4.00
C ALA A 16 1.57 -5.75 5.30
N HIS A 17 2.52 -4.82 5.21
CA HIS A 17 3.36 -4.40 6.34
C HIS A 17 3.22 -2.90 6.63
N PRO A 18 3.49 -2.47 7.88
CA PRO A 18 3.59 -1.05 8.19
C PRO A 18 4.82 -0.45 7.51
N ASP A 19 4.61 0.58 6.68
CA ASP A 19 5.54 1.34 5.82
C ASP A 19 5.18 1.25 4.32
N ASP A 20 4.68 0.11 3.88
CA ASP A 20 4.27 -0.15 2.50
C ASP A 20 3.25 0.89 1.98
N GLU A 21 2.35 1.33 2.85
CA GLU A 21 1.30 2.30 2.53
C GLU A 21 1.84 3.72 2.27
N ILE A 22 3.08 3.99 2.69
CA ILE A 22 3.81 5.24 2.39
C ILE A 22 4.82 5.01 1.27
N LEU A 23 5.54 3.89 1.31
CA LEU A 23 6.52 3.49 0.30
C LEU A 23 5.90 3.48 -1.10
N GLY A 24 4.74 2.84 -1.24
CA GLY A 24 4.09 2.69 -2.53
C GLY A 24 3.40 3.95 -3.03
N LEU A 25 2.73 4.69 -2.14
CA LEU A 25 1.77 5.71 -2.55
C LEU A 25 1.62 6.94 -1.65
N GLY A 26 2.55 7.20 -0.73
CA GLY A 26 2.41 8.31 0.22
C GLY A 26 2.18 9.69 -0.41
N GLY A 27 2.74 9.95 -1.60
CA GLY A 27 2.53 11.20 -2.33
C GLY A 27 1.12 11.30 -2.92
N THR A 28 0.63 10.18 -3.46
CA THR A 28 -0.71 10.02 -4.02
C THR A 28 -1.78 10.16 -2.95
N ILE A 29 -1.57 9.61 -1.76
CA ILE A 29 -2.51 9.71 -0.64
C ILE A 29 -2.75 11.17 -0.30
N ARG A 30 -1.67 11.94 -0.08
CA ARG A 30 -1.79 13.37 0.21
C ARG A 30 -2.49 14.12 -0.93
N LYS A 31 -2.21 13.76 -2.19
CA LYS A 31 -2.89 14.38 -3.34
C LYS A 31 -4.40 14.09 -3.33
N LEU A 32 -4.80 12.84 -3.13
CA LEU A 32 -6.20 12.44 -3.08
C LEU A 32 -6.94 13.10 -1.89
N VAL A 33 -6.27 13.25 -0.73
CA VAL A 33 -6.81 14.02 0.40
C VAL A 33 -7.10 15.47 0.01
N ASN A 34 -6.17 16.13 -0.70
CA ASN A 34 -6.38 17.50 -1.19
C ASN A 34 -7.56 17.58 -2.18
N ASP A 35 -7.84 16.49 -2.89
CA ASP A 35 -8.98 16.35 -3.82
C ASP A 35 -10.29 15.91 -3.13
N ASN A 36 -10.32 15.94 -1.79
CA ASN A 36 -11.44 15.58 -0.90
C ASN A 36 -11.87 14.12 -1.00
N TYR A 37 -10.93 13.20 -1.21
CA TYR A 37 -11.18 11.77 -1.02
C TYR A 37 -11.09 11.39 0.45
N ASN A 38 -11.94 10.46 0.86
CA ASN A 38 -11.86 9.82 2.16
C ASN A 38 -11.03 8.55 2.02
N ILE A 39 -9.87 8.51 2.67
CA ILE A 39 -8.87 7.45 2.45
C ILE A 39 -8.58 6.76 3.77
N SER A 40 -8.86 5.46 3.84
CA SER A 40 -8.52 4.63 4.99
C SER A 40 -7.42 3.63 4.63
N CYS A 41 -6.65 3.21 5.64
CA CYS A 41 -5.57 2.25 5.50
C CYS A 41 -5.84 1.02 6.35
N VAL A 42 -5.54 -0.16 5.81
CA VAL A 42 -5.53 -1.43 6.54
C VAL A 42 -4.15 -2.05 6.36
N ILE A 43 -3.47 -2.26 7.48
CA ILE A 43 -2.23 -3.00 7.56
C ILE A 43 -2.55 -4.42 8.03
N LEU A 44 -2.21 -5.41 7.21
CA LEU A 44 -2.57 -6.80 7.49
C LEU A 44 -1.65 -7.44 8.55
N GLY A 45 -0.34 -7.24 8.43
CA GLY A 45 0.69 -7.87 9.25
C GLY A 45 1.17 -7.03 10.43
N GLU A 46 1.83 -7.68 11.38
CA GLU A 46 2.41 -7.02 12.56
C GLU A 46 3.81 -6.40 12.33
N GLY A 47 4.51 -6.75 11.24
CA GLY A 47 5.71 -6.07 10.73
C GLY A 47 7.08 -6.37 11.41
N LEU A 48 7.13 -7.11 12.52
CA LEU A 48 8.38 -7.28 13.30
C LEU A 48 8.72 -8.72 13.72
N THR A 49 7.83 -9.69 13.56
CA THR A 49 8.02 -11.02 14.14
C THR A 49 8.90 -11.95 13.31
N SER A 50 9.25 -11.54 12.09
CA SER A 50 10.12 -12.30 11.19
C SER A 50 11.62 -11.98 11.32
N ARG A 51 11.99 -10.87 11.98
CA ARG A 51 13.37 -10.37 12.04
C ARG A 51 14.26 -11.06 13.08
N LYS A 52 13.72 -12.02 13.82
CA LYS A 52 14.42 -12.81 14.86
C LYS A 52 14.04 -14.28 14.76
N ASP A 53 14.93 -15.14 15.27
CA ASP A 53 14.76 -16.61 15.23
C ASP A 53 13.50 -17.12 15.96
N SER A 54 12.90 -16.32 16.87
CA SER A 54 11.63 -16.66 17.52
C SER A 54 10.68 -15.46 17.66
N ARG A 55 9.37 -15.71 17.49
CA ARG A 55 8.28 -14.72 17.69
C ARG A 55 8.21 -14.20 19.13
N ILE A 56 8.72 -14.97 20.09
CA ILE A 56 8.73 -14.63 21.53
C ILE A 56 9.76 -13.54 21.83
N ASP A 57 10.80 -13.40 20.99
CA ASP A 57 11.92 -12.48 21.21
C ASP A 57 11.72 -11.09 20.60
N THR A 58 10.59 -10.84 19.92
CA THR A 58 10.22 -9.49 19.47
C THR A 58 9.71 -8.70 20.68
N PRO A 59 10.47 -7.71 21.17
CA PRO A 59 10.07 -6.96 22.35
C PRO A 59 8.78 -6.18 22.07
N LYS A 60 7.77 -6.31 22.93
CA LYS A 60 6.45 -5.65 22.76
C LYS A 60 6.55 -4.14 22.52
N ASN A 61 7.60 -3.49 23.05
CA ASN A 61 7.88 -2.07 22.83
C ASN A 61 8.21 -1.74 21.36
N GLN A 62 8.91 -2.62 20.63
CA GLN A 62 9.22 -2.37 19.23
C GLN A 62 7.96 -2.41 18.35
N LEU A 63 7.04 -3.35 18.62
CA LEU A 63 5.76 -3.42 17.93
C LEU A 63 4.89 -2.19 18.20
N MET A 64 4.90 -1.72 19.45
CA MET A 64 4.18 -0.50 19.82
C MET A 64 4.78 0.75 19.15
N GLU A 65 6.11 0.82 19.06
CA GLU A 65 6.82 1.89 18.34
C GLU A 65 6.51 1.88 16.85
N LEU A 66 6.49 0.71 16.20
CA LEU A 66 6.14 0.61 14.78
C LEU A 66 4.68 1.04 14.51
N LYS A 67 3.75 0.67 15.40
CA LYS A 67 2.36 1.15 15.33
C LYS A 67 2.29 2.67 15.51
N ASP A 68 3.03 3.26 16.44
CA ASP A 68 3.09 4.71 16.65
C ASP A 68 3.68 5.44 15.43
N ASN A 69 4.77 4.90 14.85
CA ASN A 69 5.37 5.41 13.61
C ASN A 69 4.36 5.40 12.46
N THR A 70 3.57 4.33 12.35
CA THR A 70 2.49 4.21 11.35
C THR A 70 1.39 5.24 11.54
N LEU A 71 0.97 5.49 12.78
CA LEU A 71 -0.06 6.50 13.04
C LEU A 71 0.45 7.93 12.80
N LYS A 72 1.72 8.20 13.10
CA LYS A 72 2.38 9.48 12.79
C LYS A 72 2.51 9.69 11.29
N SER A 73 3.01 8.70 10.55
CA SER A 73 3.12 8.75 9.08
C SER A 73 1.74 8.97 8.44
N ALA A 74 0.74 8.25 8.94
CA ALA A 74 -0.63 8.32 8.44
C ALA A 74 -1.26 9.71 8.62
N ASN A 75 -1.01 10.38 9.75
CA ASN A 75 -1.41 11.76 9.97
C ASN A 75 -0.73 12.72 8.98
N ILE A 76 0.56 12.51 8.67
CA ILE A 76 1.32 13.35 7.74
C ILE A 76 0.82 13.23 6.30
N VAL A 77 0.29 12.08 5.86
CA VAL A 77 -0.31 11.94 4.52
C VAL A 77 -1.82 12.14 4.48
N GLY A 78 -2.49 12.03 5.63
CA GLY A 78 -3.90 12.40 5.82
C GLY A 78 -4.88 11.24 5.71
N TYR A 79 -4.48 10.01 6.06
CA TYR A 79 -5.44 8.91 6.21
C TYR A 79 -6.50 9.26 7.26
N SER A 80 -7.76 8.96 6.97
CA SER A 80 -8.88 9.16 7.88
C SER A 80 -8.95 8.12 8.98
N ASN A 81 -8.50 6.90 8.69
CA ASN A 81 -8.38 5.82 9.67
C ASN A 81 -7.27 4.84 9.28
N VAL A 82 -6.69 4.18 10.29
CA VAL A 82 -5.71 3.09 10.12
C VAL A 82 -6.15 1.90 10.96
N GLU A 83 -6.21 0.71 10.37
CA GLU A 83 -6.49 -0.55 11.07
C GLU A 83 -5.34 -1.54 10.96
N PHE A 84 -5.16 -2.35 12.00
CA PHE A 84 -4.13 -3.38 12.08
C PHE A 84 -4.81 -4.75 12.26
N CYS A 85 -4.46 -5.74 11.44
CA CYS A 85 -5.07 -7.08 11.48
C CYS A 85 -4.20 -8.16 12.15
N GLU A 86 -2.94 -7.84 12.48
CA GLU A 86 -2.03 -8.69 13.28
C GLU A 86 -1.74 -10.09 12.69
N LEU A 87 -1.74 -10.21 11.35
CA LEU A 87 -1.25 -11.40 10.68
C LEU A 87 0.27 -11.61 10.90
N PRO A 88 0.75 -12.87 10.87
CA PRO A 88 2.15 -13.17 11.13
C PRO A 88 3.04 -12.64 10.01
N ASP A 89 3.95 -11.74 10.36
CA ASP A 89 4.85 -11.04 9.45
C ASP A 89 5.77 -11.99 8.66
N ASN A 90 5.91 -11.76 7.35
CA ASN A 90 6.60 -12.59 6.34
C ASN A 90 6.19 -14.06 6.35
N ARG A 91 4.98 -14.36 6.84
CA ARG A 91 4.46 -15.73 6.98
C ARG A 91 2.97 -15.80 6.69
N PHE A 92 2.43 -14.97 5.80
CA PHE A 92 1.03 -15.11 5.39
C PHE A 92 0.78 -16.46 4.71
N ASP A 93 1.82 -17.09 4.14
CA ASP A 93 1.79 -18.45 3.58
C ASP A 93 1.66 -19.57 4.63
N SER A 94 1.80 -19.24 5.92
CA SER A 94 1.46 -20.14 7.03
C SER A 94 0.00 -20.04 7.46
N VAL A 95 -0.75 -19.09 6.92
CA VAL A 95 -2.17 -18.86 7.19
C VAL A 95 -2.96 -19.32 5.97
N ASP A 96 -4.04 -20.06 6.19
CA ASP A 96 -4.92 -20.44 5.08
C ASP A 96 -5.42 -19.19 4.37
N LEU A 97 -5.25 -19.14 3.03
CA LEU A 97 -5.64 -17.99 2.21
C LEU A 97 -7.09 -17.57 2.45
N LEU A 98 -7.98 -18.54 2.71
CA LEU A 98 -9.38 -18.29 3.03
C LEU A 98 -9.55 -17.41 4.28
N ASP A 99 -8.71 -17.55 5.28
CA ASP A 99 -8.79 -16.75 6.51
C ASP A 99 -8.24 -15.33 6.30
N VAL A 100 -7.19 -15.17 5.48
CA VAL A 100 -6.74 -13.86 5.01
C VAL A 100 -7.85 -13.17 4.20
N ILE A 101 -8.51 -13.89 3.29
CA ILE A 101 -9.65 -13.39 2.52
C ILE A 101 -10.78 -12.91 3.44
N LYS A 102 -11.12 -13.66 4.50
CA LYS A 102 -12.17 -13.25 5.46
C LYS A 102 -11.81 -11.96 6.19
N ILE A 103 -10.53 -11.79 6.56
CA ILE A 103 -10.05 -10.54 7.18
C ILE A 103 -10.24 -9.38 6.21
N VAL A 104 -9.76 -9.51 4.97
CA VAL A 104 -9.89 -8.47 3.94
C VAL A 104 -11.36 -8.18 3.61
N THR A 105 -12.19 -9.21 3.53
CA THR A 105 -13.63 -9.08 3.25
C THR A 105 -14.32 -8.20 4.28
N LYS A 106 -14.05 -8.41 5.58
CA LYS A 106 -14.62 -7.57 6.65
C LYS A 106 -14.26 -6.09 6.48
N GLN A 107 -13.04 -5.81 6.02
CA GLN A 107 -12.58 -4.44 5.78
C GLN A 107 -13.26 -3.82 4.57
N VAL A 108 -13.37 -4.56 3.47
CA VAL A 108 -14.10 -4.10 2.27
C VAL A 108 -15.58 -3.84 2.58
N GLU A 109 -16.22 -4.71 3.37
CA GLU A 109 -17.62 -4.53 3.81
C GLU A 109 -17.80 -3.32 4.74
N LYS A 110 -16.84 -3.06 5.63
CA LYS A 110 -16.83 -1.93 6.55
C LYS A 110 -16.68 -0.60 5.81
N TYR A 111 -15.69 -0.48 4.94
CA TYR A 111 -15.33 0.77 4.27
C TYR A 111 -16.10 1.04 2.99
N LYS A 112 -16.65 -0.02 2.36
CA LYS A 112 -17.32 0.03 1.06
C LYS A 112 -16.54 0.88 0.02
N PRO A 113 -15.25 0.60 -0.21
CA PRO A 113 -14.42 1.43 -1.07
C PRO A 113 -14.81 1.26 -2.54
N ASP A 114 -14.86 2.38 -3.26
CA ASP A 114 -14.99 2.39 -4.73
C ASP A 114 -13.65 1.99 -5.37
N THR A 115 -12.54 2.41 -4.74
CA THR A 115 -11.17 2.16 -5.21
C THR A 115 -10.32 1.52 -4.11
N ILE A 116 -9.60 0.45 -4.46
CA ILE A 116 -8.60 -0.17 -3.59
C ILE A 116 -7.21 -0.02 -4.21
N PHE A 117 -6.26 0.43 -3.40
CA PHE A 117 -4.83 0.30 -3.69
C PHE A 117 -4.25 -0.88 -2.90
N THR A 118 -3.46 -1.73 -3.56
CA THR A 118 -2.78 -2.86 -2.92
C THR A 118 -1.47 -3.21 -3.62
N HIS A 119 -0.78 -4.24 -3.15
CA HIS A 119 0.51 -4.65 -3.71
C HIS A 119 0.40 -5.22 -5.13
N HIS A 120 1.50 -5.15 -5.86
CA HIS A 120 1.65 -5.85 -7.13
C HIS A 120 1.65 -7.39 -6.95
N TYR A 121 0.95 -8.10 -7.86
CA TYR A 121 0.71 -9.55 -7.78
C TYR A 121 1.95 -10.43 -7.97
N SER A 122 3.00 -9.88 -8.58
CA SER A 122 4.30 -10.55 -8.73
C SER A 122 5.39 -9.82 -7.95
N ASP A 123 5.04 -9.30 -6.77
CA ASP A 123 6.05 -8.78 -5.86
C ASP A 123 6.95 -9.91 -5.31
N LEU A 124 8.20 -9.61 -4.93
CA LEU A 124 9.14 -10.56 -4.33
C LEU A 124 8.62 -11.11 -2.99
N ASN A 125 7.98 -10.27 -2.19
CA ASN A 125 7.46 -10.63 -0.87
C ASN A 125 6.19 -11.50 -0.99
N ILE A 126 6.15 -12.62 -0.26
CA ILE A 126 5.00 -13.54 -0.29
C ILE A 126 3.75 -12.93 0.33
N ASP A 127 3.87 -12.12 1.38
CA ASP A 127 2.74 -11.47 2.03
C ASP A 127 2.10 -10.43 1.09
N HIS A 128 2.90 -9.74 0.27
CA HIS A 128 2.41 -8.82 -0.75
C HIS A 128 1.55 -9.56 -1.78
N ARG A 129 2.02 -10.73 -2.26
CA ARG A 129 1.27 -11.57 -3.21
C ARG A 129 -0.02 -12.11 -2.61
N ILE A 130 0.02 -12.62 -1.37
CA ILE A 130 -1.16 -13.11 -0.66
C ILE A 130 -2.16 -11.98 -0.39
N THR A 131 -1.67 -10.79 -0.06
CA THR A 131 -2.51 -9.59 0.11
C THR A 131 -3.25 -9.27 -1.18
N PHE A 132 -2.55 -9.24 -2.32
CA PHE A 132 -3.16 -9.06 -3.63
C PHE A 132 -4.21 -10.15 -3.94
N GLU A 133 -3.87 -11.42 -3.73
CA GLU A 133 -4.79 -12.55 -3.96
C GLU A 133 -6.05 -12.43 -3.11
N ALA A 134 -5.90 -12.04 -1.84
CA ALA A 134 -7.03 -11.85 -0.93
C ALA A 134 -7.93 -10.69 -1.37
N VAL A 135 -7.36 -9.55 -1.76
CA VAL A 135 -8.09 -8.38 -2.27
C VAL A 135 -8.86 -8.72 -3.54
N THR A 136 -8.20 -9.32 -4.53
CA THR A 136 -8.85 -9.66 -5.81
C THR A 136 -9.93 -10.73 -5.64
N THR A 137 -9.73 -11.69 -4.73
CA THR A 137 -10.70 -12.75 -4.44
C THR A 137 -11.95 -12.22 -3.73
N CYS A 138 -11.80 -11.35 -2.74
CA CYS A 138 -12.96 -10.79 -2.03
C CYS A 138 -13.72 -9.77 -2.89
N CYS A 139 -13.02 -9.01 -3.75
CA CYS A 139 -13.61 -7.98 -4.61
C CYS A 139 -14.07 -8.51 -5.97
N ARG A 140 -14.38 -9.80 -6.13
CA ARG A 140 -14.93 -10.33 -7.39
C ARG A 140 -16.19 -9.57 -7.81
N PRO A 141 -16.36 -9.23 -9.09
CA PRO A 141 -17.46 -8.37 -9.54
C PRO A 141 -18.73 -9.19 -9.77
N VAL A 142 -19.23 -9.84 -8.71
CA VAL A 142 -20.42 -10.70 -8.74
C VAL A 142 -21.53 -10.05 -7.91
N GLY A 143 -22.71 -9.86 -8.50
CA GLY A 143 -23.84 -9.23 -7.84
C GLY A 143 -23.61 -7.74 -7.56
N ASN A 144 -24.02 -7.28 -6.38
CA ASN A 144 -23.87 -5.89 -5.95
C ASN A 144 -22.47 -5.64 -5.36
N TYR A 145 -21.46 -5.48 -6.22
CA TYR A 145 -20.10 -5.13 -5.79
C TYR A 145 -19.89 -3.61 -5.77
N VAL A 146 -19.17 -3.13 -4.75
CA VAL A 146 -18.89 -1.69 -4.55
C VAL A 146 -17.55 -1.26 -5.13
N THR A 147 -16.56 -2.16 -5.13
CA THR A 147 -15.19 -1.85 -5.55
C THR A 147 -15.05 -1.92 -7.07
N LYS A 148 -15.05 -0.76 -7.71
CA LYS A 148 -14.90 -0.63 -9.17
C LYS A 148 -13.44 -0.71 -9.60
N ASN A 149 -12.55 -0.13 -8.81
CA ASN A 149 -11.13 0.00 -9.15
C ASN A 149 -10.26 -0.82 -8.19
N ILE A 150 -9.37 -1.63 -8.76
CA ILE A 150 -8.26 -2.29 -8.04
C ILE A 150 -6.97 -1.88 -8.73
N ILE A 151 -6.09 -1.24 -7.97
CA ILE A 151 -4.87 -0.62 -8.46
C ILE A 151 -3.69 -1.13 -7.65
N CYS A 152 -2.66 -1.62 -8.33
CA CYS A 152 -1.43 -2.07 -7.70
C CYS A 152 -0.39 -0.94 -7.63
N PHE A 153 0.33 -0.84 -6.52
CA PHE A 153 1.51 0.02 -6.39
C PHE A 153 2.82 -0.79 -6.45
N GLU A 154 3.90 -0.10 -6.82
CA GLU A 154 5.28 -0.58 -6.64
C GLU A 154 5.70 -0.42 -5.18
N THR A 155 6.27 -1.45 -4.57
CA THR A 155 6.91 -1.36 -3.25
C THR A 155 8.43 -1.34 -3.42
N PRO A 156 9.12 -0.20 -3.20
CA PRO A 156 10.57 -0.13 -3.15
C PRO A 156 11.18 -1.16 -2.20
N SER A 157 12.32 -1.75 -2.58
CA SER A 157 13.02 -2.89 -1.96
C SER A 157 12.28 -4.22 -2.01
N SER A 158 11.34 -4.37 -2.94
CA SER A 158 10.59 -5.62 -3.11
C SER A 158 10.20 -5.86 -4.56
N THR A 159 9.40 -4.97 -5.14
CA THR A 159 8.88 -5.13 -6.50
C THR A 159 10.01 -5.19 -7.53
N GLU A 160 11.02 -4.34 -7.40
CA GLU A 160 12.15 -4.26 -8.34
C GLU A 160 13.17 -5.40 -8.19
N TRP A 161 13.11 -6.15 -7.08
CA TRP A 161 14.00 -7.29 -6.81
C TRP A 161 13.39 -8.64 -7.19
N ASN A 162 12.18 -8.67 -7.75
CA ASN A 162 11.65 -9.91 -8.30
C ASN A 162 12.27 -10.24 -9.67
N PHE A 163 13.45 -10.87 -9.67
CA PHE A 163 14.14 -11.29 -10.89
C PHE A 163 13.65 -12.60 -11.49
N LYS A 164 12.75 -13.34 -10.81
CA LYS A 164 12.39 -14.72 -11.18
C LYS A 164 11.35 -14.80 -12.29
N ASN A 165 10.43 -13.85 -12.38
CA ASN A 165 9.25 -13.94 -13.25
C ASN A 165 9.29 -12.91 -14.37
N SER A 166 9.96 -13.25 -15.48
CA SER A 166 10.17 -12.29 -16.57
C SER A 166 8.90 -11.79 -17.27
N GLU A 167 7.81 -12.57 -17.23
CA GLU A 167 6.54 -12.20 -17.84
C GLU A 167 5.67 -11.32 -16.92
N SER A 168 5.95 -11.32 -15.62
CA SER A 168 5.13 -10.69 -14.58
C SER A 168 5.85 -9.56 -13.85
N TYR A 169 6.79 -8.85 -14.51
CA TYR A 169 7.33 -7.60 -13.98
C TYR A 169 6.23 -6.55 -13.84
N PHE A 170 6.44 -5.64 -12.90
CA PHE A 170 5.61 -4.44 -12.72
C PHE A 170 5.60 -3.62 -14.01
N LYS A 171 4.42 -3.45 -14.61
CA LYS A 171 4.22 -2.75 -15.88
C LYS A 171 3.22 -1.61 -15.65
N PRO A 172 3.69 -0.49 -15.05
CA PRO A 172 2.78 0.57 -14.69
C PRO A 172 2.13 1.18 -15.92
N ASN A 173 0.81 1.36 -15.83
CA ASN A 173 -0.04 1.95 -16.87
C ASN A 173 -0.84 3.15 -16.33
N LEU A 174 -0.62 3.51 -15.07
CA LEU A 174 -1.17 4.68 -14.40
C LEU A 174 -0.03 5.38 -13.66
N PHE A 175 0.03 6.70 -13.79
CA PHE A 175 1.02 7.54 -13.12
C PHE A 175 0.29 8.72 -12.50
N ILE A 176 0.63 9.02 -11.25
CA ILE A 176 0.05 10.14 -10.51
C ILE A 176 1.17 11.13 -10.24
N ASP A 177 1.00 12.36 -10.75
CA ASP A 177 1.90 13.47 -10.45
C ASP A 177 1.82 13.81 -8.95
N ILE A 178 2.96 13.68 -8.27
CA ILE A 178 3.13 13.97 -6.85
C ILE A 178 4.13 15.11 -6.63
N THR A 179 4.40 15.94 -7.64
CA THR A 179 5.36 17.05 -7.55
C THR A 179 5.04 17.98 -6.38
N GLN A 180 3.76 18.27 -6.16
CA GLN A 180 3.30 19.12 -5.05
C GLN A 180 3.17 18.37 -3.72
N THR A 181 3.30 17.04 -3.71
CA THR A 181 3.04 16.21 -2.53
C THR A 181 4.19 15.28 -2.13
N ILE A 182 5.30 15.27 -2.88
CA ILE A 182 6.49 14.44 -2.60
C ILE A 182 7.06 14.69 -1.21
N LYS A 183 7.05 15.94 -0.74
CA LYS A 183 7.52 16.29 0.60
C LYS A 183 6.78 15.49 1.68
N TYR A 184 5.46 15.33 1.55
CA TYR A 184 4.66 14.59 2.53
C TYR A 184 4.98 13.10 2.53
N LYS A 185 5.31 12.51 1.36
CA LYS A 185 5.80 11.13 1.28
C LYS A 185 7.09 10.97 2.09
N LEU A 186 8.05 11.88 1.89
CA LEU A 186 9.36 11.82 2.55
C LEU A 186 9.24 12.08 4.06
N ASP A 187 8.46 13.08 4.45
CA ASP A 187 8.19 13.41 5.86
C ASP A 187 7.47 12.25 6.55
N ALA A 188 6.49 11.61 5.90
CA ALA A 188 5.80 10.45 6.44
C ALA A 188 6.73 9.23 6.58
N MET A 189 7.56 8.97 5.56
CA MET A 189 8.53 7.87 5.64
C MET A 189 9.57 8.10 6.74
N SER A 190 9.93 9.36 7.01
CA SER A 190 10.86 9.71 8.10
C SER A 190 10.38 9.29 9.49
N CYS A 191 9.07 9.05 9.66
CA CYS A 191 8.51 8.51 10.90
C CYS A 191 8.87 7.04 11.14
N TYR A 192 9.17 6.27 10.09
CA TYR A 192 9.55 4.86 10.21
C TYR A 192 11.03 4.68 10.52
N ILE A 193 11.43 5.01 11.74
CA ILE A 193 12.82 5.04 12.20
C ILE A 193 13.56 3.72 11.95
N THR A 194 12.90 2.57 12.13
CA THR A 194 13.52 1.24 11.95
C THR A 194 13.52 0.75 10.50
N GLU A 195 12.64 1.30 9.66
CA GLU A 195 12.43 0.86 8.28
C GLU A 195 13.24 1.68 7.27
N ILE A 196 13.44 2.96 7.56
CA ILE A 196 14.38 3.78 6.80
C ILE A 196 15.77 3.17 6.84
N LYS A 197 16.43 3.24 5.69
CA LYS A 197 17.80 2.79 5.48
C LYS A 197 18.62 3.93 4.90
N GLU A 198 19.92 3.82 5.02
CA GLU A 198 20.86 4.75 4.38
C GLU A 198 20.87 4.56 2.85
N TYR A 199 21.11 5.64 2.13
CA TYR A 199 21.36 5.58 0.69
C TYR A 199 22.62 4.72 0.44
N PRO A 200 22.63 3.80 -0.56
CA PRO A 200 21.75 3.71 -1.73
C PRO A 200 20.56 2.75 -1.60
N HIS A 201 20.16 2.36 -0.39
CA HIS A 201 19.03 1.45 -0.24
C HIS A 201 17.72 2.07 -0.78
N PRO A 202 16.83 1.33 -1.48
CA PRO A 202 15.60 1.87 -2.08
C PRO A 202 14.63 2.53 -1.10
N ARG A 203 14.66 2.11 0.17
CA ARG A 203 13.88 2.72 1.27
C ARG A 203 14.48 4.02 1.84
N SER A 204 15.66 4.45 1.40
CA SER A 204 16.23 5.72 1.85
C SER A 204 15.42 6.90 1.30
N LEU A 205 15.35 8.01 2.04
CA LEU A 205 14.62 9.20 1.60
C LEU A 205 15.13 9.73 0.25
N GLU A 206 16.45 9.66 0.05
CA GLU A 206 17.07 10.04 -1.22
C GLU A 206 16.64 9.11 -2.37
N ALA A 207 16.67 7.78 -2.15
CA ALA A 207 16.23 6.82 -3.16
C ALA A 207 14.74 6.98 -3.49
N LEU A 208 13.87 7.19 -2.49
CA LEU A 208 12.43 7.42 -2.73
C LEU A 208 12.18 8.66 -3.60
N ARG A 209 12.94 9.73 -3.37
CA ARG A 209 12.90 10.93 -4.23
C ARG A 209 13.37 10.63 -5.65
N ILE A 210 14.45 9.85 -5.80
CA ILE A 210 15.00 9.46 -7.10
C ILE A 210 14.04 8.54 -7.86
N ILE A 211 13.42 7.58 -7.20
CA ILE A 211 12.42 6.68 -7.79
C ILE A 211 11.22 7.49 -8.30
N ALA A 212 10.72 8.42 -7.48
CA ALA A 212 9.65 9.32 -7.89
C ALA A 212 10.05 10.20 -9.09
N ALA A 213 11.28 10.70 -9.12
CA ALA A 213 11.80 11.48 -10.25
C ALA A 213 11.92 10.62 -11.52
N ARG A 214 12.40 9.38 -11.42
CA ARG A 214 12.46 8.42 -12.52
C ARG A 214 11.07 8.26 -13.14
N TRP A 215 10.05 8.00 -12.34
CA TRP A 215 8.68 7.91 -12.85
C TRP A 215 8.15 9.23 -13.38
N GLY A 216 8.55 10.36 -12.80
CA GLY A 216 8.29 11.70 -13.34
C GLY A 216 8.76 11.84 -14.79
N THR A 217 9.97 11.34 -15.10
CA THR A 217 10.51 11.38 -16.47
C THR A 217 9.68 10.59 -17.49
N VAL A 218 8.94 9.56 -17.05
CA VAL A 218 8.10 8.72 -17.93
C VAL A 218 6.87 9.48 -18.42
N VAL A 219 6.36 10.43 -17.63
CA VAL A 219 5.13 11.19 -17.93
C VAL A 219 5.31 12.70 -18.01
N GLY A 220 6.56 13.18 -18.01
CA GLY A 220 6.90 14.60 -18.21
C GLY A 220 6.60 15.49 -17.02
N THR A 221 6.71 14.99 -15.78
CA THR A 221 6.60 15.77 -14.54
C THR A 221 7.86 15.61 -13.66
N GLU A 222 8.00 16.42 -12.62
CA GLU A 222 9.18 16.38 -11.74
C GLU A 222 9.19 15.12 -10.87
N TYR A 223 8.04 14.74 -10.31
CA TYR A 223 7.89 13.54 -9.49
C TYR A 223 6.55 12.84 -9.77
N ALA A 224 6.57 11.52 -9.95
CA ALA A 224 5.36 10.70 -10.07
C ALA A 224 5.45 9.42 -9.25
N GLU A 225 4.30 8.91 -8.82
CA GLU A 225 4.14 7.52 -8.38
C GLU A 225 3.50 6.70 -9.50
N ALA A 226 3.97 5.48 -9.68
CA ALA A 226 3.57 4.58 -10.74
C ALA A 226 2.70 3.44 -10.19
N PHE A 227 1.71 3.06 -10.98
CA PHE A 227 0.68 2.10 -10.60
C PHE A 227 0.28 1.22 -11.79
N GLU A 228 -0.24 0.04 -11.49
CA GLU A 228 -0.83 -0.88 -12.46
C GLU A 228 -2.32 -1.07 -12.18
N ILE A 229 -3.17 -0.67 -13.12
CA ILE A 229 -4.62 -0.90 -13.03
C ILE A 229 -4.88 -2.37 -13.34
N VAL A 230 -5.39 -3.09 -12.32
CA VAL A 230 -5.81 -4.50 -12.43
C VAL A 230 -7.23 -4.57 -12.97
N ARG A 231 -8.09 -3.69 -12.45
CA ARG A 231 -9.49 -3.55 -12.88
C ARG A 231 -9.94 -2.11 -12.70
N SER A 232 -10.68 -1.60 -13.68
CA SER A 232 -11.47 -0.38 -13.56
C SER A 232 -12.80 -0.55 -14.28
N VAL A 233 -13.90 -0.21 -13.60
CA VAL A 233 -15.26 -0.27 -14.14
C VAL A 233 -15.85 1.14 -14.08
N ARG A 234 -16.38 1.63 -15.20
CA ARG A 234 -16.98 2.96 -15.32
C ARG A 234 -18.46 2.86 -15.64
#